data_AF-A0A7S1CDL3-F1
#
_entry.id   AF-A0A7S1CDL3-F1
#
_cell.length_a   1.000
_cell.length_b   1.000
_cell.length_c   1.000
_cell.angle_alpha   90.00
_cell.angle_beta   90.00
_cell.angle_gamma   90.00
#
_symmetry.space_group_name_H-M   'P 1'
#
loop_
_entity.id
_entity.type
_entity.pdbx_description
1 polymer ?
#
loop_
_entity_poly.entity_id
_entity_poly.type
_entity_poly.pdbx_seq_one_letter_code
_entity_poly.pdbx_strand_id
1 'polypeptide(L)'
;GGGGGGGGRCRVSVEEGSLSEVDWSEAAVVLCNGGAFDLPLQAALARACESLRFGAVVITTTEPLRSHLFEIVAKLTDVPMSWGTATVFLQRRKRLGKWVAGILPKK
;
A
#
# COMPACT_ATOMS: atom_id res chain seq x y z
N GLY A 1 -25.86 7.01 -34.61
CA GLY A 1 -24.61 6.95 -33.85
C GLY A 1 -24.72 7.90 -32.68
N GLY A 2 -24.54 7.41 -31.46
CA GLY A 2 -24.57 8.22 -30.24
C GLY A 2 -23.75 7.50 -29.17
N GLY A 3 -22.57 8.05 -28.88
CA GLY A 3 -21.64 7.50 -27.90
C GLY A 3 -22.16 7.69 -26.47
N GLY A 4 -22.29 6.59 -25.74
CA GLY A 4 -22.52 6.60 -24.30
C GLY A 4 -21.19 6.63 -23.56
N GLY A 5 -20.80 7.81 -23.08
CA GLY A 5 -19.69 7.95 -22.14
C GLY A 5 -20.06 7.28 -20.82
N GLY A 6 -19.51 6.09 -20.57
CA GLY A 6 -19.65 5.38 -19.31
C GLY A 6 -18.87 6.08 -18.20
N GLY A 7 -19.49 7.06 -17.55
CA GLY A 7 -18.98 7.62 -16.30
C GLY A 7 -18.94 6.53 -15.23
N GLY A 8 -17.75 6.07 -14.86
CA GLY A 8 -17.57 5.09 -13.79
C GLY A 8 -18.14 5.63 -12.49
N ARG A 9 -19.09 4.91 -11.88
CA ARG A 9 -19.63 5.27 -10.56
C ARG A 9 -18.55 5.09 -9.50
N CYS A 10 -18.22 6.16 -8.79
CA CYS A 10 -17.42 6.08 -7.58
C CYS A 10 -18.32 5.62 -6.41
N ARG A 11 -17.94 4.55 -5.73
CA ARG A 11 -18.58 4.09 -4.49
C ARG A 11 -17.59 4.30 -3.35
N VAL A 12 -18.08 4.87 -2.25
CA VAL A 12 -17.32 5.07 -1.02
C VAL A 12 -18.01 4.27 0.10
N SER A 13 -17.22 3.57 0.90
CA SER A 13 -17.65 2.93 2.15
C SER A 13 -16.81 3.46 3.30
N VAL A 14 -17.38 3.50 4.49
CA VAL A 14 -16.70 3.86 5.74
C VAL A 14 -16.98 2.75 6.73
N GLU A 15 -15.92 2.26 7.36
CA GLU A 15 -15.97 1.14 8.30
C GLU A 15 -15.19 1.53 9.56
N GLU A 16 -15.73 1.19 10.73
CA GLU A 16 -15.01 1.24 12.00
C GLU A 16 -14.33 -0.12 12.20
N GLY A 17 -13.03 -0.11 12.50
CA GLY A 17 -12.31 -1.36 12.72
C GLY A 17 -10.82 -1.16 12.98
N SER A 18 -10.14 -2.27 13.23
CA SER A 18 -8.68 -2.32 13.37
C SER A 18 -8.01 -2.65 12.04
N LEU A 19 -6.88 -2.01 11.75
CA LEU A 19 -6.09 -2.24 10.54
C LEU A 19 -5.72 -3.73 10.34
N SER A 20 -5.56 -4.47 11.44
CA SER A 20 -5.18 -5.88 11.45
C SER A 20 -6.33 -6.85 11.14
N GLU A 21 -7.58 -6.39 11.15
CA GLU A 21 -8.78 -7.23 10.99
C GLU A 21 -9.38 -7.11 9.58
N VAL A 22 -8.96 -6.09 8.82
CA VAL A 22 -9.42 -5.87 7.45
C VAL A 22 -8.61 -6.73 6.49
N ASP A 23 -9.29 -7.41 5.56
CA ASP A 23 -8.64 -8.07 4.44
C ASP A 23 -8.29 -7.04 3.35
N TRP A 24 -6.99 -6.79 3.17
CA TRP A 24 -6.48 -5.84 2.20
C TRP A 24 -6.16 -6.47 0.85
N SER A 25 -6.30 -7.79 0.68
CA SER A 25 -5.75 -8.55 -0.46
C SER A 25 -6.18 -8.00 -1.84
N GLU A 26 -7.41 -7.53 -1.95
CA GLU A 26 -8.00 -6.97 -3.18
C GLU A 26 -7.66 -5.48 -3.42
N ALA A 27 -7.07 -4.79 -2.43
CA ALA A 27 -6.71 -3.39 -2.58
C ALA A 27 -5.57 -3.20 -3.60
N ALA A 28 -5.79 -2.28 -4.54
CA ALA A 28 -4.78 -1.89 -5.51
C ALA A 28 -3.80 -0.85 -4.95
N VAL A 29 -4.34 0.05 -4.11
CA VAL A 29 -3.63 1.18 -3.52
C VAL A 29 -4.06 1.31 -2.06
N VAL A 30 -3.11 1.48 -1.16
CA VAL A 30 -3.35 1.81 0.25
C VAL A 30 -2.68 3.15 0.53
N LEU A 31 -3.44 4.10 1.09
CA LEU A 31 -2.92 5.37 1.58
C LEU A 31 -3.02 5.38 3.11
N CYS A 32 -1.91 5.59 3.79
CA CYS A 32 -1.87 5.67 5.24
C CYS A 32 -1.11 6.91 5.68
N ASN A 33 -1.80 7.84 6.35
CA ASN A 33 -1.14 8.92 7.06
C ASN A 33 -0.70 8.44 8.45
N GLY A 34 0.43 7.73 8.50
CA GLY A 34 0.91 7.02 9.69
C GLY A 34 1.83 7.83 10.60
N GLY A 35 1.86 9.17 10.47
CA GLY A 35 2.87 10.01 11.12
C GLY A 35 2.96 9.92 12.65
N ALA A 36 1.93 9.38 13.32
CA ALA A 36 1.88 9.20 14.77
C ALA A 36 1.77 7.73 15.22
N PHE A 37 2.02 6.77 14.32
CA PHE A 37 1.93 5.35 14.67
C PHE A 37 3.17 4.93 15.47
N ASP A 38 2.93 4.25 16.58
CA ASP A 38 3.99 3.60 17.35
C ASP A 38 4.55 2.38 16.61
N LEU A 39 5.68 1.85 17.08
CA LEU A 39 6.35 0.72 16.43
C LEU A 39 5.44 -0.52 16.29
N PRO A 40 4.65 -0.91 17.31
CA PRO A 40 3.69 -2.00 17.18
C PRO A 40 2.66 -1.78 16.07
N LEU A 41 2.07 -0.59 15.97
CA LEU A 41 1.05 -0.28 14.97
C LEU A 41 1.65 -0.20 13.56
N GLN A 42 2.86 0.35 13.42
CA GLN A 42 3.60 0.31 12.15
C GLN A 42 3.88 -1.13 11.69
N ALA A 43 4.25 -2.02 12.61
CA ALA A 43 4.48 -3.43 12.29
C ALA A 43 3.18 -4.16 11.94
N ALA A 44 2.06 -3.85 12.61
CA ALA A 44 0.74 -4.37 12.28
C ALA A 44 0.30 -3.92 10.89
N LEU A 45 0.46 -2.63 10.55
CA LEU A 45 0.19 -2.10 9.22
C LEU A 45 1.04 -2.80 8.15
N ALA A 46 2.35 -2.94 8.39
CA ALA A 46 3.23 -3.63 7.46
C ALA A 46 2.75 -5.05 7.20
N ARG A 47 2.44 -5.83 8.24
CA ARG A 47 1.89 -7.19 8.11
C ARG A 47 0.56 -7.23 7.37
N ALA A 48 -0.37 -6.32 7.65
CA ALA A 48 -1.65 -6.25 6.95
C ALA A 48 -1.44 -6.00 5.45
N CYS A 49 -0.56 -5.07 5.09
CA CYS A 49 -0.19 -4.80 3.70
C CYS A 49 0.49 -5.98 3.01
N GLU A 50 1.10 -6.94 3.72
CA GLU A 50 1.75 -8.08 3.07
C GLU A 50 0.78 -9.01 2.34
N SER A 51 -0.52 -8.95 2.66
CA SER A 51 -1.60 -9.64 1.95
C SER A 51 -1.90 -9.05 0.56
N LEU A 52 -1.43 -7.82 0.28
CA LEU A 52 -1.70 -7.12 -0.98
C LEU A 52 -1.19 -7.90 -2.19
N ARG A 53 -1.97 -7.86 -3.27
CA ARG A 53 -1.57 -8.38 -4.57
C ARG A 53 -0.25 -7.79 -5.06
N PHE A 54 0.52 -8.58 -5.81
CA PHE A 54 1.78 -8.10 -6.37
C PHE A 54 1.60 -6.88 -7.27
N GLY A 55 2.49 -5.91 -7.10
CA GLY A 55 2.43 -4.65 -7.80
C GLY A 55 1.47 -3.61 -7.20
N ALA A 56 0.70 -3.95 -6.16
CA ALA A 56 -0.06 -2.98 -5.38
C ALA A 56 0.86 -1.90 -4.80
N VAL A 57 0.30 -0.70 -4.59
CA VAL A 57 1.04 0.47 -4.11
C VAL A 57 0.59 0.82 -2.69
N VAL A 58 1.54 1.02 -1.80
CA VAL A 58 1.30 1.59 -0.47
C VAL A 58 1.96 2.96 -0.42
N ILE A 59 1.19 3.95 -0.02
CA ILE A 59 1.64 5.33 0.17
C ILE A 59 1.59 5.61 1.67
N THR A 60 2.75 5.90 2.26
CA THR A 60 2.85 6.29 3.67
C THR A 60 3.46 7.68 3.82
N THR A 61 3.07 8.40 4.87
CA THR A 61 3.72 9.64 5.30
C THR A 61 4.68 9.36 6.46
N THR A 62 5.70 10.19 6.60
CA THR A 62 6.69 10.22 7.70
C THR A 62 7.67 9.04 7.72
N GLU A 63 7.18 7.80 7.70
CA GLU A 63 8.01 6.58 7.69
C GLU A 63 7.55 5.60 6.59
N PRO A 64 8.47 4.86 5.96
CA PRO A 64 8.12 3.77 5.05
C PRO A 64 7.62 2.54 5.82
N LEU A 65 6.97 1.60 5.12
CA LEU A 65 6.62 0.31 5.70
C LEU A 65 7.90 -0.48 6.03
N ARG A 66 7.90 -1.11 7.20
CA ARG A 66 8.98 -2.01 7.64
C ARG A 66 8.74 -3.43 7.13
N SER A 67 8.77 -3.61 5.81
CA SER A 67 8.63 -4.94 5.18
C SER A 67 9.55 -5.10 3.97
N HIS A 68 10.29 -6.20 3.92
CA HIS A 68 11.17 -6.54 2.80
C HIS A 68 10.42 -6.92 1.52
N LEU A 69 9.11 -7.15 1.61
CA LEU A 69 8.29 -7.50 0.47
C LEU A 69 7.82 -6.28 -0.34
N PHE A 70 8.18 -5.09 0.11
CA PHE A 70 7.96 -3.84 -0.58
C PHE A 70 9.29 -3.22 -1.03
N GLU A 71 9.25 -2.52 -2.16
CA GLU A 71 10.34 -1.67 -2.63
C GLU A 71 9.89 -0.21 -2.60
N ILE A 72 10.75 0.71 -2.16
CA ILE A 72 10.48 2.14 -2.26
C ILE A 72 10.70 2.55 -3.71
N VAL A 73 9.62 2.93 -4.39
CA VAL A 73 9.64 3.41 -5.78
C VAL A 73 9.97 4.89 -5.83
N ALA A 74 9.46 5.66 -4.87
CA ALA A 74 9.72 7.08 -4.77
C ALA A 74 9.69 7.54 -3.31
N LYS A 75 10.53 8.52 -3.01
CA LYS A 75 10.50 9.29 -1.76
C LYS A 75 10.37 10.76 -2.15
N LEU A 76 9.29 11.38 -1.73
CA LEU A 76 9.04 12.81 -1.92
C LEU A 76 9.23 13.49 -0.56
N THR A 77 10.13 14.45 -0.47
CA THR A 77 10.33 15.26 0.74
C THR A 77 9.61 16.58 0.61
N ASP A 78 9.32 17.20 1.76
CA ASP A 78 8.72 18.55 1.84
C ASP A 78 7.41 18.72 1.05
N VAL A 79 6.62 17.64 0.95
CA VAL A 79 5.32 17.70 0.26
C VAL A 79 4.40 18.61 1.07
N PRO A 80 3.87 19.70 0.47
CA PRO A 80 3.01 20.64 1.19
C PRO A 80 1.65 19.99 1.48
N MET A 81 1.25 20.05 2.75
CA MET A 81 -0.05 19.63 3.24
C MET A 81 -0.75 20.81 3.92
N SER A 82 -2.05 20.70 4.17
CA SER A 82 -2.80 21.71 4.94
C SER A 82 -2.34 21.82 6.41
N TRP A 83 -1.52 20.88 6.88
CA TRP A 83 -1.05 20.73 8.26
C TRP A 83 0.48 20.78 8.39
N GLY A 84 1.18 21.27 7.37
CA GLY A 84 2.65 21.36 7.37
C GLY A 84 3.26 20.59 6.19
N THR A 85 4.53 20.22 6.29
CA THR A 85 5.20 19.41 5.27
C THR A 85 5.28 17.95 5.70
N ALA A 86 5.23 17.04 4.72
CA ALA A 86 5.38 15.61 4.95
C ALA A 86 6.41 15.01 4.01
N THR A 87 7.13 13.99 4.50
CA THR A 87 7.82 13.05 3.61
C THR A 87 6.86 11.95 3.21
N VAL A 88 6.70 11.70 1.91
CA VAL A 88 5.81 10.68 1.34
C VAL A 88 6.65 9.58 0.70
N PHE A 89 6.34 8.33 1.04
CA PHE A 89 6.96 7.14 0.48
C PHE A 89 5.96 6.41 -0.40
N LEU A 90 6.28 6.27 -1.68
CA LEU A 90 5.59 5.37 -2.61
C LEU A 90 6.29 4.02 -2.60
N GLN A 91 5.56 2.98 -2.23
CA GLN A 91 6.10 1.65 -2.03
C GLN A 91 5.32 0.66 -2.86
N ARG A 92 6.00 -0.25 -3.55
CA ARG A 92 5.35 -1.25 -4.40
C ARG A 92 5.56 -2.65 -3.86
N ARG A 93 4.48 -3.42 -3.82
CA ARG A 93 4.53 -4.85 -3.48
C ARG A 93 5.36 -5.58 -4.54
N LYS A 94 6.50 -6.14 -4.14
CA LYS A 94 7.41 -6.87 -5.05
C LYS A 94 6.71 -8.07 -5.63
N ARG A 95 6.82 -8.30 -6.94
CA ARG A 95 6.43 -9.58 -7.55
C ARG A 95 7.41 -10.65 -7.05
N LEU A 96 6.92 -11.70 -6.40
CA LEU A 96 7.70 -12.93 -6.24
C LEU A 96 7.81 -13.59 -7.63
N GLY A 97 8.81 -13.17 -8.42
CA GLY A 97 9.01 -13.62 -9.79
C GLY A 97 10.49 -13.91 -10.10
N LYS A 98 10.72 -15.09 -10.70
CA LYS A 98 11.99 -15.75 -11.09
C LYS A 98 12.83 -16.47 -10.01
N TRP A 99 12.96 -15.97 -8.79
CA TRP A 99 13.79 -16.65 -7.78
C TRP A 99 13.17 -17.95 -7.23
N VAL A 100 11.86 -17.97 -6.98
CA VAL A 100 11.16 -19.18 -6.49
C VAL A 100 11.10 -20.28 -7.56
N ALA A 101 11.02 -19.91 -8.84
CA ALA A 101 11.08 -20.89 -9.95
C ALA A 101 12.46 -21.56 -10.09
N GLY A 102 13.51 -20.99 -9.51
CA GLY A 102 14.84 -21.60 -9.44
C GLY A 102 15.08 -22.45 -8.18
N ILE A 103 14.23 -22.32 -7.16
CA ILE A 103 14.37 -23.02 -5.86
C ILE A 103 13.39 -24.21 -5.75
N LEU A 104 12.28 -24.20 -6.48
CA LEU A 104 11.37 -25.33 -6.51
C LEU A 104 11.99 -26.49 -7.32
N PRO A 105 12.12 -27.70 -6.76
CA PRO A 105 12.51 -28.86 -7.54
C PRO A 105 11.48 -29.06 -8.65
N LYS A 106 11.94 -29.10 -9.90
CA LYS A 106 11.10 -29.51 -11.03
C LYS A 106 10.70 -30.97 -10.80
N LYS A 107 9.39 -31.23 -10.73
CA LYS A 107 8.85 -32.60 -10.80
C LYS A 107 9.11 -33.19 -12.17
#